data_AF-A0A834G1N0-F1
#
_entry.id   AF-A0A834G1N0-F1
#
_cell.length_a   1.000
_cell.length_b   1.000
_cell.length_c   1.000
_cell.angle_alpha   90.00
_cell.angle_beta   90.00
_cell.angle_gamma   90.00
#
_symmetry.space_group_name_H-M   'P 1'
#
loop_
_entity.id
_entity.type
_entity.pdbx_description
1 polymer ?
#
loop_
_entity_poly.entity_id
_entity_poly.type
_entity_poly.pdbx_seq_one_letter_code
_entity_poly.pdbx_strand_id
1 'polypeptide(L)'
;MGKSRLLSLLIYLLLKLISFPPLVVSISYCNGPCRTLNDCNGRLICINGKCNDDPDLGTHICQGTTPSPQPGGCKSSGTLTCRGKSYPTYDCSPPVTSSTPAKLTNNDFSQGGDGGGPSECDGKYHSNKNPIVALSTGWYNGGTRCNQMIRVRASNGRSVDAKVVDECDSRQGCDAEHAGQPPCKNNIVDGSDAVWDALGLNKEEGVVDITWSMT
;
A
#
# COMPACT_ATOMS: atom_id res chain seq x y z
N MET A 1 21.42 60.53 -13.12
CA MET A 1 21.90 59.17 -12.78
C MET A 1 21.33 58.56 -11.48
N GLY A 2 20.35 59.17 -10.79
CA GLY A 2 19.82 58.66 -9.51
C GLY A 2 18.55 57.80 -9.55
N LYS A 3 17.65 58.01 -10.53
CA LYS A 3 16.33 57.33 -10.58
C LYS A 3 16.41 55.84 -10.97
N SER A 4 17.37 55.46 -11.81
CA SER A 4 17.52 54.07 -12.28
C SER A 4 18.09 53.11 -11.22
N ARG A 5 18.87 53.63 -10.24
CA ARG A 5 19.42 52.81 -9.15
C ARG A 5 18.38 52.51 -8.08
N LEU A 6 17.43 53.43 -7.84
CA LEU A 6 16.34 53.23 -6.90
C LEU A 6 15.37 52.14 -7.38
N LEU A 7 15.01 52.15 -8.68
CA LEU A 7 14.14 51.13 -9.28
C LEU A 7 14.78 49.73 -9.21
N SER A 8 16.08 49.62 -9.45
CA SER A 8 16.81 48.34 -9.39
C SER A 8 16.88 47.78 -7.97
N LEU A 9 17.08 48.64 -6.95
CA LEU A 9 17.02 48.22 -5.54
C LEU A 9 15.61 47.76 -5.12
N LEU A 10 14.57 48.46 -5.58
CA LEU A 10 13.18 48.09 -5.29
C LEU A 10 12.81 46.74 -5.92
N ILE A 11 13.22 46.49 -7.17
CA ILE A 11 13.01 45.21 -7.85
C ILE A 11 13.78 44.07 -7.16
N TYR A 12 15.03 44.32 -6.73
CA TYR A 12 15.83 43.34 -5.99
C TYR A 12 15.23 43.00 -4.61
N LEU A 13 14.65 43.99 -3.90
CA LEU A 13 13.93 43.75 -2.65
C LEU A 13 12.62 42.97 -2.87
N LEU A 14 11.87 43.28 -3.94
CA LEU A 14 10.63 42.59 -4.31
C LEU A 14 10.89 41.11 -4.68
N LEU A 15 11.99 40.81 -5.36
CA LEU A 15 12.36 39.44 -5.72
C LEU A 15 12.76 38.57 -4.51
N LYS A 16 13.31 39.17 -3.44
CA LYS A 16 13.62 38.45 -2.19
C LYS A 16 12.40 38.16 -1.30
N LEU A 17 11.27 38.83 -1.53
CA LEU A 17 10.03 38.58 -0.79
C LEU A 17 9.24 37.38 -1.34
N ILE A 18 9.56 36.89 -2.54
CA ILE A 18 8.85 35.79 -3.21
C ILE A 18 9.55 34.43 -2.95
N SER A 19 10.75 34.42 -2.36
CA SER A 19 11.50 33.20 -2.05
C SER A 19 11.20 32.61 -0.67
N PHE A 20 9.95 32.67 -0.21
CA PHE A 20 9.53 31.82 0.91
C PHE A 20 9.17 30.44 0.35
N PRO A 21 9.77 29.34 0.85
CA PRO A 21 9.33 28.01 0.46
C PRO A 21 7.83 27.89 0.77
N PRO A 22 7.01 27.35 -0.15
CA PRO A 22 5.62 27.09 0.17
C PRO A 22 5.61 26.19 1.41
N LEU A 23 4.90 26.63 2.45
CA LEU A 23 4.55 25.76 3.57
C LEU A 23 3.68 24.65 2.99
N VAL A 24 4.31 23.55 2.59
CA VAL A 24 3.64 22.29 2.35
C VAL A 24 3.12 21.83 3.71
N VAL A 25 1.89 22.23 4.03
CA VAL A 25 1.12 21.60 5.10
C VAL A 25 0.74 20.23 4.55
N SER A 26 1.53 19.20 4.87
CA SER A 26 1.18 17.85 4.49
C SER A 26 -0.06 17.46 5.28
N ILE A 27 -1.23 17.50 4.65
CA ILE A 27 -2.48 17.11 5.28
C ILE A 27 -2.48 15.58 5.43
N SER A 28 -2.69 15.14 6.66
CA SER A 28 -2.54 13.78 7.11
C SER A 28 -3.91 13.18 7.41
N TYR A 29 -4.12 11.92 7.02
CA TYR A 29 -5.38 11.20 7.21
C TYR A 29 -5.29 10.33 8.48
N CYS A 30 -6.28 9.47 8.75
CA CYS A 30 -6.30 8.61 9.94
C CYS A 30 -4.96 7.91 10.22
N ASN A 31 -4.52 7.97 11.48
CA ASN A 31 -3.25 7.43 11.97
C ASN A 31 -1.97 8.02 11.34
N GLY A 32 -2.08 9.01 10.45
CA GLY A 32 -0.95 9.72 9.88
C GLY A 32 -0.36 10.74 10.87
N PRO A 33 0.88 11.21 10.62
CA PRO A 33 1.59 12.11 11.53
C PRO A 33 0.97 13.51 11.56
N CYS A 34 1.02 14.18 12.71
CA CYS A 34 0.62 15.58 12.87
C CYS A 34 1.37 16.24 14.02
N ARG A 35 1.44 17.56 14.01
CA ARG A 35 1.96 18.42 15.10
C ARG A 35 0.92 19.42 15.58
N THR A 36 0.07 19.88 14.67
CA THR A 36 -0.99 20.86 14.91
C THR A 36 -2.32 20.35 14.36
N LEU A 37 -3.41 20.98 14.78
CA LEU A 37 -4.76 20.65 14.31
C LEU A 37 -4.90 20.77 12.78
N ASN A 38 -4.18 21.72 12.17
CA ASN A 38 -4.23 21.97 10.73
C ASN A 38 -3.49 20.93 9.89
N ASP A 39 -2.74 20.02 10.53
CA ASP A 39 -2.02 18.96 9.83
C ASP A 39 -2.94 17.78 9.50
N CYS A 40 -4.18 17.75 10.00
CA CYS A 40 -5.12 16.65 9.82
C CYS A 40 -6.23 16.98 8.80
N ASN A 41 -6.66 15.99 8.02
CA ASN A 41 -7.69 16.16 7.01
C ASN A 41 -9.08 16.30 7.63
N GLY A 42 -9.85 17.28 7.15
CA GLY A 42 -11.28 17.36 7.44
C GLY A 42 -11.59 17.62 8.93
N ARG A 43 -12.30 16.67 9.56
CA ARG A 43 -12.75 16.77 10.96
C ARG A 43 -11.85 15.98 11.94
N LEU A 44 -10.68 15.55 11.49
CA LEU A 44 -9.73 14.83 12.33
C LEU A 44 -8.94 15.80 13.21
N ILE A 45 -8.55 15.34 14.39
CA ILE A 45 -7.74 16.11 15.33
C ILE A 45 -6.40 15.44 15.59
N CYS A 46 -5.41 16.24 15.97
CA CYS A 46 -4.08 15.73 16.28
C CYS A 46 -3.99 15.27 17.74
N ILE A 47 -4.05 13.95 17.99
CA ILE A 47 -3.91 13.36 19.32
C ILE A 47 -2.61 12.56 19.37
N ASN A 48 -1.73 12.90 20.33
CA ASN A 48 -0.44 12.22 20.52
C ASN A 48 0.41 12.13 19.24
N GLY A 49 0.36 13.17 18.40
CA GLY A 49 1.11 13.25 17.15
C GLY A 49 0.53 12.43 15.99
N LYS A 50 -0.72 11.94 16.12
CA LYS A 50 -1.45 11.25 15.05
C LYS A 50 -2.84 11.84 14.82
N CYS A 51 -3.28 11.87 13.56
CA CYS A 51 -4.64 12.30 13.23
C CYS A 51 -5.65 11.22 13.61
N ASN A 52 -6.62 11.58 14.45
CA ASN A 52 -7.62 10.68 14.99
C ASN A 52 -8.99 11.36 15.07
N ASP A 53 -10.02 10.59 15.41
CA ASP A 53 -11.36 11.09 15.67
C ASP A 53 -11.40 12.07 16.85
N ASP A 54 -12.29 13.05 16.77
CA ASP A 54 -12.57 13.99 17.84
C ASP A 54 -13.50 13.34 18.88
N PRO A 55 -13.01 13.08 20.11
CA PRO A 55 -13.82 12.43 21.15
C PRO A 55 -14.92 13.34 21.72
N ASP A 56 -14.77 14.66 21.62
CA ASP A 56 -15.75 15.62 22.14
C ASP A 56 -16.92 15.80 21.17
N LEU A 57 -16.66 15.64 19.86
CA LEU A 57 -17.67 15.67 18.81
C LEU A 57 -18.19 14.28 18.41
N GLY A 58 -17.59 13.21 18.95
CA GLY A 58 -18.00 11.83 18.70
C GLY A 58 -17.85 11.40 17.24
N THR A 59 -16.79 11.83 16.55
CA THR A 59 -16.58 11.40 15.16
C THR A 59 -16.14 9.93 15.10
N HIS A 60 -16.45 9.25 13.98
CA HIS A 60 -16.16 7.82 13.77
C HIS A 60 -15.47 7.58 12.41
N ILE A 61 -14.64 8.52 11.98
CA ILE A 61 -13.95 8.55 10.68
C ILE A 61 -12.78 7.56 10.67
N CYS A 62 -12.09 7.40 11.80
CA CYS A 62 -10.97 6.49 11.95
C CYS A 62 -11.36 5.15 12.60
N GLN A 63 -12.62 4.98 13.02
CA GLN A 63 -13.15 3.67 13.41
C GLN A 63 -13.16 2.73 12.20
N GLY A 64 -12.32 1.67 12.26
CA GLY A 64 -12.06 0.75 11.15
C GLY A 64 -10.67 0.89 10.54
N THR A 65 -9.91 1.94 10.87
CA THR A 65 -8.49 2.04 10.52
C THR A 65 -7.63 1.40 11.61
N THR A 66 -6.96 0.30 11.29
CA THR A 66 -6.00 -0.36 12.19
C THR A 66 -4.90 0.61 12.62
N PRO A 67 -4.42 0.53 13.88
CA PRO A 67 -3.37 1.42 14.39
C PRO A 67 -2.13 1.42 13.48
N SER A 68 -1.65 2.62 13.11
CA SER A 68 -0.34 2.80 12.47
C SER A 68 0.77 2.21 13.36
N PRO A 69 1.80 1.58 12.76
CA PRO A 69 2.67 0.61 13.42
C PRO A 69 3.25 1.13 14.74
N GLN A 70 3.26 0.28 15.75
CA GLN A 70 4.06 0.47 16.95
C GLN A 70 5.54 0.70 16.56
N PRO A 71 6.35 1.41 17.36
CA PRO A 71 7.73 1.79 17.07
C PRO A 71 8.74 0.60 17.07
N GLY A 72 8.41 -0.49 16.38
CA GLY A 72 9.20 -1.71 16.27
C GLY A 72 9.00 -2.49 14.96
N GLY A 73 8.51 -1.83 13.90
CA GLY A 73 8.26 -2.46 12.59
C GLY A 73 7.01 -3.35 12.57
N CYS A 74 6.61 -3.81 11.38
CA CYS A 74 5.52 -4.76 11.24
C CYS A 74 5.94 -6.14 11.80
N LYS A 75 5.14 -6.66 12.73
CA LYS A 75 5.37 -7.96 13.41
C LYS A 75 4.21 -8.90 13.16
N SER A 76 4.47 -10.19 13.37
CA SER A 76 3.42 -11.22 13.34
C SER A 76 2.36 -10.93 14.42
N SER A 77 1.08 -11.05 14.07
CA SER A 77 -0.05 -10.95 14.99
C SER A 77 -0.35 -12.27 15.70
N GLY A 78 0.15 -13.40 15.17
CA GLY A 78 -0.12 -14.72 15.70
C GLY A 78 0.40 -15.83 14.80
N THR A 79 -0.20 -17.01 14.94
CA THR A 79 0.08 -18.15 14.06
C THR A 79 -1.16 -18.98 13.78
N LEU A 80 -1.31 -19.49 12.56
CA LEU A 80 -2.27 -20.53 12.20
C LEU A 80 -1.55 -21.88 12.05
N THR A 81 -2.18 -22.96 12.52
CA THR A 81 -1.63 -24.30 12.38
C THR A 81 -2.35 -25.05 11.27
N CYS A 82 -1.59 -25.47 10.26
CA CYS A 82 -2.10 -26.08 9.05
C CYS A 82 -1.40 -27.42 8.85
N ARG A 83 -2.16 -28.51 8.89
CA ARG A 83 -1.63 -29.89 8.76
C ARG A 83 -0.42 -30.15 9.69
N GLY A 84 -0.48 -29.65 10.92
CA GLY A 84 0.57 -29.80 11.93
C GLY A 84 1.75 -28.82 11.82
N LYS A 85 1.75 -27.89 10.85
CA LYS A 85 2.78 -26.86 10.71
C LYS A 85 2.24 -25.49 11.07
N SER A 86 3.01 -24.72 11.84
CA SER A 86 2.66 -23.35 12.25
C SER A 86 3.11 -22.33 11.20
N TYR A 87 2.23 -21.40 10.84
CA TYR A 87 2.43 -20.32 9.88
C TYR A 87 2.13 -18.99 10.56
N PRO A 88 2.99 -17.97 10.43
CA PRO A 88 2.73 -16.66 11.03
C PRO A 88 1.57 -15.95 10.34
N THR A 89 0.78 -15.20 11.11
CA THR A 89 -0.27 -14.31 10.61
C THR A 89 0.13 -12.85 10.78
N TYR A 90 -0.43 -11.96 9.96
CA TYR A 90 -0.09 -10.55 9.99
C TYR A 90 -1.29 -9.66 9.68
N ASP A 91 -1.42 -8.58 10.44
CA ASP A 91 -2.37 -7.48 10.18
C ASP A 91 -1.72 -6.29 9.46
N CYS A 92 -0.40 -6.35 9.27
CA CYS A 92 0.42 -5.28 8.73
C CYS A 92 1.34 -5.82 7.64
N SER A 93 1.90 -4.89 6.86
CA SER A 93 2.95 -5.15 5.87
C SER A 93 4.11 -4.17 6.07
N PRO A 94 5.29 -4.42 5.49
CA PRO A 94 6.37 -3.43 5.50
C PRO A 94 5.95 -2.07 4.93
N PRO A 95 6.61 -0.96 5.30
CA PRO A 95 6.25 0.36 4.79
C PRO A 95 6.30 0.43 3.26
N VAL A 96 5.26 1.02 2.65
CA VAL A 96 5.24 1.30 1.22
C VAL A 96 6.14 2.51 0.94
N THR A 97 7.02 2.40 -0.05
CA THR A 97 7.94 3.44 -0.50
C THR A 97 7.86 3.63 -2.02
N SER A 98 8.70 4.50 -2.59
CA SER A 98 8.84 4.63 -4.05
C SER A 98 9.47 3.40 -4.73
N SER A 99 10.01 2.45 -3.96
CA SER A 99 10.56 1.17 -4.45
C SER A 99 10.46 0.12 -3.34
N THR A 100 9.24 -0.29 -3.03
CA THR A 100 8.91 -1.22 -1.94
C THR A 100 9.41 -2.63 -2.27
N PRO A 101 10.33 -3.21 -1.49
CA PRO A 101 10.75 -4.60 -1.68
C PRO A 101 9.61 -5.58 -1.39
N ALA A 102 9.44 -6.58 -2.25
CA ALA A 102 8.40 -7.58 -2.12
C ALA A 102 8.85 -8.92 -2.69
N LYS A 103 8.06 -9.96 -2.40
CA LYS A 103 8.12 -11.24 -3.10
C LYS A 103 6.96 -11.31 -4.08
N LEU A 104 7.25 -11.68 -5.32
CA LEU A 104 6.24 -11.99 -6.32
C LEU A 104 5.95 -13.50 -6.27
N THR A 105 4.69 -13.86 -6.12
CA THR A 105 4.16 -15.21 -6.29
C THR A 105 3.18 -15.25 -7.47
N ASN A 106 2.71 -16.43 -7.86
CA ASN A 106 1.73 -16.58 -8.94
C ASN A 106 0.40 -17.06 -8.36
N ASN A 107 -0.70 -16.46 -8.84
CA ASN A 107 -2.06 -16.81 -8.47
C ASN A 107 -2.97 -16.88 -9.71
N ASP A 108 -3.91 -17.83 -9.71
CA ASP A 108 -4.97 -17.94 -10.69
C ASP A 108 -6.24 -17.19 -10.20
N PHE A 109 -6.53 -16.07 -10.85
CA PHE A 109 -7.70 -15.23 -10.55
C PHE A 109 -8.98 -15.67 -11.29
N SER A 110 -8.91 -16.77 -12.05
CA SER A 110 -10.03 -17.26 -12.85
C SER A 110 -10.98 -18.12 -12.02
N GLN A 111 -12.20 -18.30 -12.53
CA GLN A 111 -13.20 -19.13 -11.86
C GLN A 111 -12.75 -20.59 -11.82
N GLY A 112 -12.70 -21.17 -10.62
CA GLY A 112 -12.23 -22.54 -10.41
C GLY A 112 -10.71 -22.68 -10.41
N GLY A 113 -9.97 -21.57 -10.42
CA GLY A 113 -8.54 -21.51 -10.14
C GLY A 113 -8.20 -21.72 -8.66
N ASP A 114 -6.93 -21.57 -8.32
CA ASP A 114 -6.41 -21.73 -6.96
C ASP A 114 -6.61 -20.50 -6.06
N GLY A 115 -6.95 -19.34 -6.62
CA GLY A 115 -7.29 -18.12 -5.89
C GLY A 115 -8.58 -18.19 -5.07
N GLY A 116 -9.32 -19.30 -5.13
CA GLY A 116 -10.53 -19.51 -4.35
C GLY A 116 -11.74 -18.73 -4.85
N GLY A 117 -12.17 -17.74 -4.08
CA GLY A 117 -13.34 -16.91 -4.37
C GLY A 117 -13.12 -15.87 -5.48
N PRO A 118 -14.15 -15.10 -5.85
CA PRO A 118 -13.99 -13.90 -6.67
C PRO A 118 -13.15 -12.85 -5.94
N SER A 119 -12.43 -12.00 -6.67
CA SER A 119 -11.52 -11.02 -6.07
C SER A 119 -12.22 -9.91 -5.28
N GLU A 120 -11.63 -9.53 -4.14
CA GLU A 120 -12.21 -8.65 -3.12
C GLU A 120 -12.57 -7.24 -3.63
N CYS A 121 -11.80 -6.68 -4.58
CA CYS A 121 -12.03 -5.30 -5.01
C CYS A 121 -13.33 -5.10 -5.81
N ASP A 122 -13.81 -6.13 -6.50
CA ASP A 122 -14.97 -6.01 -7.39
C ASP A 122 -15.92 -7.22 -7.41
N GLY A 123 -15.64 -8.25 -6.59
CA GLY A 123 -16.44 -9.46 -6.48
C GLY A 123 -16.47 -10.28 -7.76
N LYS A 124 -15.40 -10.25 -8.57
CA LYS A 124 -15.33 -10.92 -9.87
C LYS A 124 -14.09 -11.78 -10.01
N TYR A 125 -14.22 -12.82 -10.83
CA TYR A 125 -13.08 -13.52 -11.40
C TYR A 125 -12.48 -12.71 -12.55
N HIS A 126 -11.18 -12.86 -12.74
CA HIS A 126 -10.42 -12.16 -13.77
C HIS A 126 -9.63 -13.14 -14.64
N SER A 127 -9.37 -12.73 -15.89
CA SER A 127 -8.49 -13.49 -16.78
C SER A 127 -7.04 -13.28 -16.37
N ASN A 128 -6.28 -14.37 -16.21
CA ASN A 128 -4.83 -14.31 -15.94
C ASN A 128 -4.01 -13.70 -17.09
N LYS A 129 -4.64 -13.43 -18.25
CA LYS A 129 -4.04 -12.68 -19.36
C LYS A 129 -4.01 -11.17 -19.12
N ASN A 130 -4.72 -10.68 -18.10
CA ASN A 130 -4.66 -9.28 -17.70
C ASN A 130 -3.56 -9.09 -16.65
N PRO A 131 -2.73 -8.03 -16.71
CA PRO A 131 -1.75 -7.76 -15.67
C PRO A 131 -2.45 -7.26 -14.41
N ILE A 132 -2.78 -8.19 -13.52
CA ILE A 132 -3.47 -7.97 -12.25
C ILE A 132 -2.74 -8.63 -11.10
N VAL A 133 -2.95 -8.10 -9.89
CA VAL A 133 -2.31 -8.58 -8.67
C VAL A 133 -3.24 -8.57 -7.46
N ALA A 134 -2.95 -9.45 -6.51
CA ALA A 134 -3.35 -9.33 -5.11
C ALA A 134 -2.21 -8.72 -4.29
N LEU A 135 -2.53 -8.03 -3.20
CA LEU A 135 -1.53 -7.51 -2.25
C LEU A 135 -1.74 -8.11 -0.87
N SER A 136 -0.66 -8.41 -0.14
CA SER A 136 -0.74 -8.77 1.27
C SER A 136 -1.63 -7.81 2.05
N THR A 137 -2.40 -8.33 3.00
CA THR A 137 -3.35 -7.60 3.85
C THR A 137 -2.94 -6.17 4.24
N GLY A 138 -1.72 -5.97 4.75
CA GLY A 138 -1.28 -4.63 5.17
C GLY A 138 -1.02 -3.66 4.01
N TRP A 139 -0.66 -4.17 2.84
CA TRP A 139 -0.57 -3.39 1.60
C TRP A 139 -1.92 -3.25 0.89
N TYR A 140 -2.81 -4.24 0.99
CA TYR A 140 -4.18 -4.11 0.54
C TYR A 140 -4.90 -2.98 1.29
N ASN A 141 -4.66 -2.89 2.61
CA ASN A 141 -5.09 -1.81 3.48
C ASN A 141 -6.58 -1.52 3.34
N GLY A 142 -7.41 -2.55 3.55
CA GLY A 142 -8.86 -2.46 3.48
C GLY A 142 -9.39 -1.97 2.13
N GLY A 143 -8.75 -2.36 1.03
CA GLY A 143 -9.17 -2.00 -0.32
C GLY A 143 -8.82 -0.59 -0.76
N THR A 144 -8.05 0.18 0.02
CA THR A 144 -7.66 1.56 -0.36
C THR A 144 -6.85 1.64 -1.66
N ARG A 145 -6.24 0.54 -2.10
CA ARG A 145 -5.51 0.42 -3.38
C ARG A 145 -6.29 -0.29 -4.47
N CYS A 146 -7.54 -0.67 -4.23
CA CYS A 146 -8.36 -1.35 -5.23
C CYS A 146 -8.48 -0.56 -6.52
N ASN A 147 -8.34 -1.26 -7.65
CA ASN A 147 -8.35 -0.71 -9.00
C ASN A 147 -7.24 0.30 -9.32
N GLN A 148 -6.28 0.52 -8.41
CA GLN A 148 -5.12 1.34 -8.68
C GLN A 148 -4.03 0.53 -9.38
N MET A 149 -3.20 1.23 -10.15
CA MET A 149 -2.07 0.63 -10.84
C MET A 149 -0.83 0.68 -9.96
N ILE A 150 -0.11 -0.43 -9.90
CA ILE A 150 1.25 -0.49 -9.34
C ILE A 150 2.24 -0.84 -10.45
N ARG A 151 3.45 -0.31 -10.34
CA ARG A 151 4.56 -0.70 -11.19
C ARG A 151 5.38 -1.76 -10.47
N VAL A 152 5.38 -2.97 -10.99
CA VAL A 152 6.21 -4.08 -10.52
C VAL A 152 7.52 -4.08 -11.32
N ARG A 153 8.66 -4.22 -10.64
CA ARG A 153 9.99 -4.26 -11.23
C ARG A 153 10.75 -5.50 -10.79
N ALA A 154 11.27 -6.24 -11.77
CA ALA A 154 12.10 -7.43 -11.53
C ALA A 154 13.59 -7.09 -11.53
N SER A 155 14.41 -7.99 -10.96
CA SER A 155 15.87 -7.85 -10.90
C SER A 155 16.54 -7.82 -12.29
N ASN A 156 15.90 -8.38 -13.31
CA ASN A 156 16.35 -8.34 -14.71
C ASN A 156 16.11 -6.98 -15.39
N GLY A 157 15.61 -5.98 -14.66
CA GLY A 157 15.36 -4.62 -15.15
C GLY A 157 14.02 -4.43 -15.87
N ARG A 158 13.25 -5.51 -16.09
CA ARG A 158 11.92 -5.42 -16.70
C ARG A 158 10.89 -4.94 -15.68
N SER A 159 9.85 -4.28 -16.18
CA SER A 159 8.76 -3.78 -15.36
C SER A 159 7.42 -3.92 -16.05
N VAL A 160 6.35 -4.04 -15.26
CA VAL A 160 4.97 -4.10 -15.74
C VAL A 160 4.08 -3.26 -14.82
N ASP A 161 3.12 -2.55 -15.41
CA ASP A 161 2.05 -1.91 -14.64
C ASP A 161 0.91 -2.92 -14.49
N ALA A 162 0.51 -3.19 -13.25
CA ALA A 162 -0.52 -4.16 -12.92
C ALA A 162 -1.59 -3.54 -12.02
N LYS A 163 -2.85 -3.94 -12.23
CA LYS A 163 -3.98 -3.44 -11.45
C LYS A 163 -4.17 -4.27 -10.19
N VAL A 164 -4.32 -3.63 -9.03
CA VAL A 164 -4.69 -4.31 -7.79
C VAL A 164 -6.17 -4.68 -7.86
N VAL A 165 -6.46 -5.98 -7.78
CA VAL A 165 -7.83 -6.51 -7.82
C VAL A 165 -8.21 -7.27 -6.55
N ASP A 166 -7.25 -7.63 -5.70
CA ASP A 166 -7.52 -8.56 -4.61
C ASP A 166 -6.64 -8.37 -3.37
N GLU A 167 -7.03 -9.05 -2.29
CA GLU A 167 -6.24 -9.25 -1.08
C GLU A 167 -5.56 -10.63 -1.09
N CYS A 168 -4.28 -10.69 -0.76
CA CYS A 168 -3.62 -11.92 -0.35
C CYS A 168 -3.69 -11.99 1.18
N ASP A 169 -4.70 -12.70 1.71
CA ASP A 169 -5.06 -12.67 3.13
C ASP A 169 -3.93 -13.28 3.99
N SER A 170 -3.28 -12.44 4.80
CA SER A 170 -2.24 -12.86 5.75
C SER A 170 -2.75 -13.09 7.17
N ARG A 171 -4.06 -12.98 7.41
CA ARG A 171 -4.74 -13.23 8.68
C ARG A 171 -5.36 -14.62 8.72
N GLN A 172 -5.91 -15.07 7.60
CA GLN A 172 -6.69 -16.31 7.50
C GLN A 172 -6.08 -17.28 6.50
N GLY A 173 -6.56 -18.52 6.53
CA GLY A 173 -6.03 -19.63 5.78
C GLY A 173 -6.33 -20.95 6.47
N CYS A 174 -6.03 -22.04 5.79
CA CYS A 174 -6.11 -23.41 6.31
C CYS A 174 -7.54 -23.87 6.63
N ASP A 175 -8.50 -23.22 6.01
CA ASP A 175 -9.92 -23.54 6.03
C ASP A 175 -10.41 -23.87 4.60
N ALA A 176 -11.69 -24.17 4.47
CA ALA A 176 -12.29 -24.53 3.19
C ALA A 176 -12.38 -23.35 2.21
N GLU A 177 -12.50 -22.12 2.73
CA GLU A 177 -12.58 -20.90 1.92
C GLU A 177 -11.26 -20.64 1.19
N HIS A 178 -10.15 -20.90 1.86
CA HIS A 178 -8.79 -20.77 1.32
C HIS A 178 -8.25 -22.07 0.71
N ALA A 179 -9.12 -23.03 0.36
CA ALA A 179 -8.75 -24.34 -0.16
C ALA A 179 -7.69 -25.11 0.67
N GLY A 180 -7.63 -24.84 1.97
CA GLY A 180 -6.65 -25.39 2.90
C GLY A 180 -5.23 -24.84 2.74
N GLN A 181 -5.03 -23.76 1.98
CA GLN A 181 -3.75 -23.09 1.78
C GLN A 181 -3.35 -22.30 3.04
N PRO A 182 -2.04 -22.18 3.35
CA PRO A 182 -1.57 -21.37 4.47
C PRO A 182 -1.89 -19.88 4.30
N PRO A 183 -1.92 -19.10 5.41
CA PRO A 183 -2.04 -17.66 5.31
C PRO A 183 -0.92 -17.07 4.47
N CYS A 184 -1.25 -16.00 3.73
CA CYS A 184 -0.29 -15.25 2.94
C CYS A 184 0.81 -14.65 3.82
N LYS A 185 2.00 -14.44 3.24
CA LYS A 185 3.03 -13.64 3.92
C LYS A 185 2.67 -12.16 3.83
N ASN A 186 3.31 -11.33 4.66
CA ASN A 186 2.99 -9.91 4.74
C ASN A 186 3.69 -9.00 3.71
N ASN A 187 4.45 -9.58 2.78
CA ASN A 187 5.25 -8.84 1.81
C ASN A 187 5.13 -9.42 0.39
N ILE A 188 3.94 -9.89 0.05
CA ILE A 188 3.60 -10.53 -1.22
C ILE A 188 2.88 -9.55 -2.15
N VAL A 189 3.33 -9.56 -3.41
CA VAL A 189 2.53 -9.17 -4.57
C VAL A 189 2.19 -10.48 -5.27
N ASP A 190 0.92 -10.85 -5.33
CA ASP A 190 0.52 -12.11 -5.94
C ASP A 190 0.03 -11.88 -7.36
N GLY A 191 0.84 -12.29 -8.34
CA GLY A 191 0.68 -11.87 -9.72
C GLY A 191 0.03 -12.90 -10.62
N SER A 192 -0.87 -12.44 -11.48
CA SER A 192 -1.38 -13.23 -12.61
C SER A 192 -0.27 -13.66 -13.59
N ASP A 193 -0.59 -14.62 -14.45
CA ASP A 193 0.32 -15.09 -15.50
C ASP A 193 0.91 -13.97 -16.35
N ALA A 194 0.08 -13.00 -16.74
CA ALA A 194 0.50 -11.86 -17.54
C ALA A 194 1.55 -10.97 -16.85
N VAL A 195 1.54 -10.90 -15.51
CA VAL A 195 2.58 -10.16 -14.75
C VAL A 195 3.92 -10.88 -14.89
N TRP A 196 3.95 -12.20 -14.69
CA TRP A 196 5.15 -13.01 -14.83
C TRP A 196 5.71 -12.99 -16.27
N ASP A 197 4.83 -13.16 -17.25
CA ASP A 197 5.19 -13.13 -18.67
C ASP A 197 5.77 -11.77 -19.09
N ALA A 198 5.15 -10.67 -18.66
CA ALA A 198 5.64 -9.32 -18.97
C ALA A 198 7.02 -9.05 -18.35
N LEU A 199 7.25 -9.55 -17.13
CA LEU A 199 8.54 -9.49 -16.45
C LEU A 199 9.57 -10.47 -17.01
N GLY A 200 9.17 -11.40 -17.88
CA GLY A 200 10.04 -12.42 -18.46
C GLY A 200 10.60 -13.38 -17.39
N LEU A 201 9.79 -13.76 -16.42
CA LEU A 201 10.15 -14.62 -15.30
C LEU A 201 9.53 -16.01 -15.45
N ASN A 202 10.20 -17.05 -14.94
CA ASN A 202 9.65 -18.39 -14.93
C ASN A 202 8.80 -18.63 -13.67
N LYS A 203 7.49 -18.84 -13.84
CA LYS A 203 6.55 -19.12 -12.74
C LYS A 203 6.90 -20.38 -11.94
N GLU A 204 7.63 -21.33 -12.54
CA GLU A 204 8.07 -22.55 -11.86
C GLU A 204 9.10 -22.27 -10.74
N GLU A 205 9.73 -21.09 -10.72
CA GLU A 205 10.54 -20.64 -9.58
C GLU A 205 9.68 -20.44 -8.31
N GLY A 206 8.36 -20.27 -8.48
CA GLY A 206 7.36 -20.14 -7.43
C GLY A 206 7.38 -18.80 -6.71
N VAL A 207 8.56 -18.28 -6.38
CA VAL A 207 8.72 -17.01 -5.68
C VAL A 207 10.00 -16.29 -6.08
N VAL A 208 9.90 -15.00 -6.37
CA VAL A 208 11.04 -14.17 -6.81
C VAL A 208 11.04 -12.80 -6.12
N ASP A 209 12.22 -12.20 -6.01
CA ASP A 209 12.38 -10.84 -5.47
C ASP A 209 12.01 -9.79 -6.51
N ILE A 210 11.20 -8.80 -6.08
CA ILE A 210 10.80 -7.65 -6.88
C ILE A 210 10.84 -6.37 -6.04
N THR A 211 10.68 -5.23 -6.72
CA THR A 211 10.20 -4.02 -6.07
C THR A 211 8.90 -3.53 -6.70
N TRP A 212 8.09 -2.78 -5.95
CA TRP A 212 6.89 -2.16 -6.49
C TRP A 212 6.65 -0.75 -5.96
N SER A 213 5.87 0.03 -6.71
CA SER A 213 5.44 1.38 -6.34
C SER A 213 4.04 1.66 -6.90
N MET A 214 3.29 2.59 -6.29
CA MET A 214 2.10 3.15 -6.94
C MET A 214 2.50 3.84 -8.26
N THR A 215 1.60 3.84 -9.24
CA THR A 215 1.77 4.57 -10.51
C THR A 215 0.93 5.83 -10.53
#